data_AF-A0A1B2HEU8-F1
#
_entry.id   AF-A0A1B2HEU8-F1
#
_cell.length_a   1.000
_cell.length_b   1.000
_cell.length_c   1.000
_cell.angle_alpha   90.00
_cell.angle_beta   90.00
_cell.angle_gamma   90.00
#
_symmetry.space_group_name_H-M   'P 1'
#
loop_
_entity.id
_entity.type
_entity.pdbx_description
1 polymer ?
#
loop_
_entity_poly.entity_id
_entity_poly.type
_entity_poly.pdbx_seq_one_letter_code
_entity_poly.pdbx_strand_id
1 'polypeptide(L)'
;MHRRLRNLRFWILVFAVSWLTMVVISIASWPEPGEDTPEELAAQVTKALRANDFHQLEPLLAVGGEDVAKSTVEHFSTTRVDGGFYRDGAVVVQYTRDGTRSEFKAPVQEQDGRYVVNLVVTPTG
;
A
#
# COMPACT_ATOMS: atom_id res chain seq x y z
N MET A 1 3.01 41.37 37.19
CA MET A 1 2.17 40.61 36.21
C MET A 1 2.88 40.23 34.90
N HIS A 2 3.90 40.96 34.43
CA HIS A 2 4.53 40.72 33.10
C HIS A 2 5.41 39.44 32.98
N ARG A 3 5.98 38.89 34.07
CA ARG A 3 6.79 37.66 34.03
C ARG A 3 5.99 36.39 33.73
N ARG A 4 4.74 36.29 34.23
CA ARG A 4 3.86 35.13 34.01
C ARG A 4 3.39 35.01 32.55
N LEU A 5 3.10 36.14 31.90
CA LEU A 5 2.69 36.18 30.49
C LEU A 5 3.80 35.74 29.53
N ARG A 6 5.07 36.02 29.86
CA ARG A 6 6.21 35.61 29.04
C ARG A 6 6.44 34.09 29.09
N ASN A 7 6.28 33.49 30.27
CA ASN A 7 6.37 32.04 30.41
C ASN A 7 5.22 31.33 29.69
N LEU A 8 3.99 31.85 29.76
CA LEU A 8 2.84 31.25 29.06
C LEU A 8 3.01 31.32 27.53
N ARG A 9 3.39 32.48 26.99
CA ARG A 9 3.67 32.64 25.55
C ARG A 9 4.80 31.74 25.08
N PHE A 10 5.85 31.59 25.89
CA PHE A 10 6.95 30.67 25.61
C PHE A 10 6.47 29.22 25.56
N TRP A 11 5.70 28.76 26.56
CA TRP A 11 5.16 27.40 26.58
C TRP A 11 4.19 27.10 25.44
N ILE A 12 3.35 28.08 25.06
CA ILE A 12 2.46 27.94 23.89
C ILE A 12 3.27 27.80 22.60
N LEU A 13 4.32 28.61 22.41
CA LEU A 13 5.19 28.50 21.24
C LEU A 13 5.94 27.16 21.20
N VAL A 14 6.49 26.71 22.32
CA VAL A 14 7.15 25.40 22.43
C VAL A 14 6.17 24.27 22.11
N PHE A 15 4.95 24.33 22.65
CA PHE A 15 3.91 23.35 22.36
C PHE A 15 3.52 23.36 20.89
N ALA A 16 3.28 24.54 20.32
CA ALA A 16 2.91 24.69 18.91
C ALA A 16 4.00 24.15 17.97
N VAL A 17 5.28 24.48 18.24
CA VAL A 17 6.42 23.96 17.47
C VAL A 17 6.57 22.46 17.63
N SER A 18 6.50 21.94 18.87
CA SER A 18 6.60 20.50 19.12
C SER A 18 5.46 19.73 18.46
N TRP A 19 4.24 20.27 18.48
CA TRP A 19 3.08 19.67 17.85
C TRP A 19 3.20 19.68 16.32
N LEU A 20 3.62 20.81 15.73
CA LEU A 20 3.86 20.90 14.29
C LEU A 20 4.95 19.92 13.83
N THR A 21 6.06 19.83 14.57
CA THR A 21 7.13 18.88 14.26
C THR A 21 6.61 17.44 14.34
N MET A 22 5.81 17.11 15.34
CA MET A 22 5.20 15.78 15.45
C MET A 22 4.27 15.47 14.26
N VAL A 23 3.42 16.43 13.86
CA VAL A 23 2.54 16.27 12.69
C VAL A 23 3.34 16.08 11.40
N VAL A 24 4.39 16.86 11.18
CA VAL A 24 5.24 16.75 9.98
C VAL A 24 5.93 15.39 9.92
N ILE A 25 6.46 14.89 11.03
CA ILE A 25 7.08 13.56 11.09
C ILE A 25 6.03 12.47 10.80
N SER A 26 4.82 12.58 11.35
CA SER A 26 3.75 11.63 11.08
C SER A 26 3.34 11.61 9.61
N ILE A 27 3.25 12.77 8.94
CA ILE A 27 2.93 12.83 7.50
C ILE A 27 4.08 12.25 6.67
N ALA A 28 5.32 12.61 6.97
CA ALA A 28 6.49 12.12 6.24
C ALA A 28 6.74 10.61 6.41
N SER A 29 6.20 10.00 7.48
CA SER A 29 6.28 8.56 7.70
C SER A 29 5.23 7.74 6.93
N TRP A 30 4.30 8.37 6.22
CA TRP A 30 3.35 7.64 5.41
C TRP A 30 4.07 7.05 4.20
N PRO A 31 3.99 5.73 3.98
CA PRO A 31 4.56 5.12 2.79
C PRO A 31 3.92 5.74 1.56
N GLU A 32 4.74 6.23 0.65
CA GLU A 32 4.28 6.75 -0.63
C GLU A 32 3.63 5.61 -1.43
N PRO A 33 2.53 5.88 -2.16
CA PRO A 33 1.84 4.85 -2.93
C PRO A 33 2.72 4.33 -4.08
N GLY A 34 2.64 3.03 -4.34
CA GLY A 34 3.42 2.33 -5.37
C GLY A 34 4.89 2.10 -5.02
N GLU A 35 5.64 1.56 -5.98
CA GLU A 35 7.07 1.23 -5.83
C GLU A 35 7.93 1.90 -6.90
N ASP A 36 9.24 1.96 -6.66
CA ASP A 36 10.21 2.58 -7.57
C ASP A 36 10.45 1.72 -8.83
N THR A 37 10.23 0.39 -8.73
CA THR A 37 10.38 -0.54 -9.86
C THR A 37 9.22 -1.53 -9.99
N PRO A 38 8.91 -2.00 -11.22
CA PRO A 38 7.90 -3.04 -11.44
C PRO A 38 8.21 -4.37 -10.76
N GLU A 39 9.50 -4.71 -10.62
CA GLU A 39 9.94 -5.93 -9.95
C GLU A 39 9.70 -5.86 -8.44
N GLU A 40 10.00 -4.72 -7.81
CA GLU A 40 9.67 -4.49 -6.40
C GLU A 40 8.17 -4.47 -6.17
N LEU A 41 7.41 -3.84 -7.07
CA LEU A 41 5.94 -3.89 -7.06
C LEU A 41 5.43 -5.32 -7.09
N ALA A 42 5.98 -6.18 -7.97
CA ALA A 42 5.60 -7.58 -8.03
C ALA A 42 5.90 -8.32 -6.72
N ALA A 43 7.05 -8.05 -6.11
CA ALA A 43 7.44 -8.65 -4.84
C ALA A 43 6.53 -8.21 -3.69
N GLN A 44 6.24 -6.91 -3.59
CA GLN A 44 5.38 -6.30 -2.57
C GLN A 44 3.93 -6.79 -2.69
N VAL A 45 3.37 -6.79 -3.91
CA VAL A 45 2.01 -7.33 -4.18
C VAL A 45 1.93 -8.80 -3.80
N THR A 46 2.91 -9.61 -4.21
CA THR A 46 2.96 -11.04 -3.87
C THR A 46 3.05 -11.26 -2.36
N LYS A 47 3.86 -10.46 -1.67
CA LYS A 47 4.01 -10.51 -0.22
C LYS A 47 2.70 -10.14 0.49
N ALA A 48 2.04 -9.08 0.06
CA ALA A 48 0.75 -8.64 0.62
C ALA A 48 -0.34 -9.71 0.46
N LEU A 49 -0.46 -10.30 -0.74
CA LEU A 49 -1.39 -11.39 -1.00
C LEU A 49 -1.07 -12.65 -0.19
N ARG A 50 0.22 -13.02 -0.08
CA ARG A 50 0.65 -14.17 0.72
C ARG A 50 0.37 -13.96 2.22
N ALA A 51 0.57 -12.75 2.71
CA ALA A 51 0.30 -12.39 4.11
C ALA A 51 -1.20 -12.20 4.40
N ASN A 52 -2.04 -12.17 3.37
CA ASN A 52 -3.43 -11.75 3.46
C ASN A 52 -3.59 -10.38 4.15
N ASP A 53 -2.70 -9.44 3.81
CA ASP A 53 -2.65 -8.12 4.42
C ASP A 53 -3.09 -7.06 3.40
N PHE A 54 -4.34 -6.59 3.53
CA PHE A 54 -4.90 -5.59 2.62
C PHE A 54 -4.29 -4.20 2.84
N HIS A 55 -3.78 -3.89 4.03
CA HIS A 55 -3.10 -2.62 4.30
C HIS A 55 -1.76 -2.52 3.57
N GLN A 56 -1.10 -3.64 3.32
CA GLN A 56 0.09 -3.68 2.45
C GLN A 56 -0.26 -3.63 0.96
N LEU A 57 -1.46 -4.08 0.57
CA LEU A 57 -1.88 -4.10 -0.83
C LEU A 57 -2.47 -2.76 -1.29
N GLU A 58 -3.27 -2.11 -0.44
CA GLU A 58 -3.94 -0.83 -0.72
C GLU A 58 -3.04 0.26 -1.32
N PRO A 59 -1.86 0.60 -0.76
CA PRO A 59 -1.03 1.67 -1.29
C PRO A 59 -0.40 1.32 -2.65
N LEU A 60 -0.44 0.05 -3.06
CA LEU A 60 0.09 -0.41 -4.35
C LEU A 60 -0.98 -0.31 -5.45
N LEU A 61 -2.23 0.02 -5.13
CA LEU A 61 -3.33 0.08 -6.08
C LEU A 61 -3.41 1.45 -6.75
N ALA A 62 -3.54 1.45 -8.07
CA ALA A 62 -3.83 2.66 -8.85
C ALA A 62 -5.25 3.18 -8.56
N VAL A 63 -6.19 2.27 -8.34
CA VAL A 63 -7.63 2.55 -8.19
C VAL A 63 -8.28 1.49 -7.31
N GLY A 64 -9.36 1.85 -6.63
CA GLY A 64 -10.21 0.93 -5.87
C GLY A 64 -10.06 1.00 -4.34
N GLY A 65 -8.96 1.55 -3.83
CA GLY A 65 -8.75 1.79 -2.39
C GLY A 65 -8.90 0.53 -1.52
N GLU A 66 -9.23 0.75 -0.25
CA GLU A 66 -9.37 -0.31 0.77
C GLU A 66 -10.32 -1.45 0.37
N ASP A 67 -11.48 -1.15 -0.23
CA ASP A 67 -12.49 -2.17 -0.57
C ASP A 67 -11.98 -3.18 -1.61
N VAL A 68 -11.29 -2.70 -2.65
CA VAL A 68 -10.70 -3.57 -3.68
C VAL A 68 -9.52 -4.35 -3.12
N ALA A 69 -8.69 -3.73 -2.28
CA ALA A 69 -7.59 -4.41 -1.60
C ALA A 69 -8.11 -5.57 -0.73
N LYS A 70 -9.14 -5.30 0.07
CA LYS A 70 -9.77 -6.29 0.95
C LYS A 70 -10.41 -7.43 0.18
N SER A 71 -11.20 -7.12 -0.85
CA SER A 71 -11.83 -8.14 -1.70
C SER A 71 -10.78 -8.99 -2.42
N THR A 72 -9.69 -8.39 -2.89
CA THR A 72 -8.60 -9.14 -3.53
C THR A 72 -7.95 -10.08 -2.52
N VAL A 73 -7.52 -9.58 -1.36
CA VAL A 73 -6.91 -10.42 -0.32
C VAL A 73 -7.86 -11.55 0.13
N GLU A 74 -9.15 -11.25 0.30
CA GLU A 74 -10.16 -12.26 0.63
C GLU A 74 -10.28 -13.34 -0.47
N HIS A 75 -10.18 -12.95 -1.75
CA HIS A 75 -10.12 -13.91 -2.85
C HIS A 75 -8.93 -14.86 -2.70
N PHE A 76 -7.77 -14.36 -2.26
CA PHE A 76 -6.57 -15.18 -2.08
C PHE A 76 -6.51 -15.92 -0.73
N SER A 77 -7.44 -15.68 0.19
CA SER A 77 -7.45 -16.27 1.55
C SER A 77 -7.43 -17.80 1.59
N THR A 78 -8.08 -18.45 0.62
CA THR A 78 -8.13 -19.91 0.48
C THR A 78 -7.07 -20.46 -0.47
N THR A 79 -6.15 -19.61 -0.94
CA THR A 79 -5.14 -19.95 -1.93
C THR A 79 -3.74 -19.90 -1.34
N ARG A 80 -2.85 -20.73 -1.89
CA ARG A 80 -1.42 -20.66 -1.60
C ARG A 80 -0.73 -19.82 -2.67
N VAL A 81 -0.21 -18.66 -2.30
CA VAL A 81 0.58 -17.81 -3.21
C VAL A 81 2.01 -18.34 -3.31
N ASP A 82 2.36 -18.89 -4.47
CA ASP A 82 3.64 -19.54 -4.73
C ASP A 82 4.75 -18.50 -5.03
N GLY A 83 4.44 -17.46 -5.80
CA GLY A 83 5.37 -16.39 -6.13
C GLY A 83 4.78 -15.39 -7.12
N GLY A 84 5.53 -14.35 -7.46
CA GLY A 84 5.13 -13.41 -8.50
C GLY A 84 6.30 -12.70 -9.13
N PHE A 85 6.09 -12.21 -10.36
CA PHE A 85 7.09 -11.52 -11.17
C PHE A 85 6.42 -10.52 -12.11
N TYR A 86 7.18 -9.53 -12.53
CA TYR A 86 6.75 -8.61 -13.59
C TYR A 86 7.00 -9.24 -14.97
N ARG A 87 6.01 -9.16 -15.85
CA ARG A 87 6.10 -9.59 -17.26
C ARG A 87 5.11 -8.83 -18.12
N ASP A 88 5.58 -8.33 -19.27
CA ASP A 88 4.76 -7.71 -20.32
C ASP A 88 3.82 -6.60 -19.83
N GLY A 89 4.28 -5.75 -18.91
CA GLY A 89 3.44 -4.67 -18.37
C GLY A 89 2.46 -5.10 -17.26
N ALA A 90 2.58 -6.31 -16.73
CA ALA A 90 1.74 -6.82 -15.66
C ALA A 90 2.54 -7.52 -14.56
N VAL A 91 2.08 -7.40 -13.31
CA VAL A 91 2.48 -8.29 -12.22
C VAL A 91 1.73 -9.60 -12.39
N VAL A 92 2.46 -10.69 -12.55
CA VAL A 92 1.92 -12.06 -12.62
C VAL A 92 2.14 -12.72 -11.27
N VAL A 93 1.06 -13.03 -10.57
CA VAL A 93 1.06 -13.76 -9.30
C VAL A 93 0.64 -15.20 -9.57
N GLN A 94 1.50 -16.13 -9.21
CA GLN A 94 1.24 -17.56 -9.30
C GLN A 94 0.68 -18.06 -7.97
N TYR A 95 -0.46 -18.74 -8.03
CA TYR A 95 -1.12 -19.27 -6.85
C TYR A 95 -1.69 -20.65 -7.12
N THR A 96 -1.84 -21.43 -6.05
CA THR A 96 -2.47 -22.74 -6.08
C THR A 96 -3.75 -22.70 -5.25
N ARG A 97 -4.89 -23.03 -5.87
CA ARG A 97 -6.19 -23.21 -5.20
C ARG A 97 -6.68 -24.63 -5.47
N ASP A 98 -7.08 -25.35 -4.42
CA ASP A 98 -7.60 -26.72 -4.52
C ASP A 98 -6.69 -27.68 -5.33
N GLY A 99 -5.37 -27.51 -5.19
CA GLY A 99 -4.36 -28.29 -5.91
C GLY A 99 -4.15 -27.88 -7.38
N THR A 100 -4.89 -26.90 -7.89
CA THR A 100 -4.76 -26.35 -9.24
C THR A 100 -3.91 -25.08 -9.22
N ARG A 101 -2.81 -25.09 -9.97
CA ARG A 101 -1.97 -23.89 -10.15
C ARG A 101 -2.59 -22.98 -11.20
N SER A 102 -2.72 -21.71 -10.87
CA SER A 102 -3.26 -20.66 -11.72
C SER A 102 -2.38 -19.42 -11.65
N GLU A 103 -2.56 -18.53 -12.62
CA GLU A 103 -1.88 -17.24 -12.66
C GLU A 103 -2.90 -16.11 -12.61
N PHE A 104 -2.65 -15.13 -11.75
CA PHE A 104 -3.38 -13.88 -11.68
C PHE A 104 -2.52 -12.78 -12.27
N LYS A 105 -3.09 -11.99 -13.18
CA LYS A 105 -2.36 -10.91 -13.87
C LYS A 105 -2.96 -9.57 -13.47
N ALA A 106 -2.11 -8.70 -12.95
CA ALA A 106 -2.46 -7.34 -12.56
C ALA A 106 -1.70 -6.34 -13.45
N PRO A 107 -2.37 -5.61 -14.34
CA PRO A 107 -1.74 -4.57 -15.15
C PRO A 107 -1.01 -3.54 -14.29
N VAL A 108 0.22 -3.21 -14.67
CA VAL A 108 1.02 -2.17 -14.03
C VAL A 108 0.80 -0.84 -14.75
N GLN A 109 0.70 0.22 -13.97
CA GLN A 109 0.64 1.60 -14.45
C GLN A 109 1.68 2.43 -13.69
N GLU A 110 2.23 3.44 -14.36
CA GLU A 110 3.07 4.44 -13.71
C GLU A 110 2.18 5.64 -13.34
N GLN A 111 2.21 6.02 -12.07
CA GLN A 111 1.48 7.16 -11.52
C GLN A 111 2.44 7.99 -10.68
N ASP A 112 2.58 9.27 -11.01
CA ASP A 112 3.45 10.22 -10.30
C ASP A 112 4.91 9.73 -10.15
N GLY A 113 5.43 8.99 -11.15
CA GLY A 113 6.79 8.44 -11.18
C GLY A 113 6.95 7.13 -10.38
N ARG A 114 5.85 6.53 -9.92
CA ARG A 114 5.82 5.29 -9.14
C ARG A 114 4.96 4.24 -9.84
N TYR A 115 5.33 2.97 -9.70
CA TYR A 115 4.61 1.86 -10.29
C TYR A 115 3.52 1.36 -9.35
N VAL A 116 2.30 1.25 -9.87
CA VAL A 116 1.10 0.78 -9.17
C VAL A 116 0.40 -0.29 -9.99
N VAL A 117 -0.34 -1.19 -9.34
CA VAL A 117 -1.16 -2.20 -10.01
C VAL A 117 -2.62 -1.75 -10.12
N ASN A 118 -3.26 -2.06 -11.24
CA ASN A 118 -4.69 -1.89 -11.41
C ASN A 118 -5.39 -3.24 -11.26
N LEU A 119 -5.95 -3.48 -10.09
CA LEU A 119 -6.70 -4.68 -9.80
C LEU A 119 -8.15 -4.49 -10.25
N VAL A 120 -8.43 -4.91 -11.49
CA VAL A 120 -9.82 -5.10 -11.91
C VAL A 120 -10.26 -6.45 -11.37
N VAL A 121 -10.89 -6.47 -10.19
CA VAL A 121 -11.63 -7.65 -9.73
C VAL A 121 -12.75 -7.86 -10.75
N THR A 122 -12.51 -8.74 -11.72
CA THR A 122 -13.54 -9.12 -12.66
C THR A 122 -14.43 -10.11 -11.91
N PRO A 123 -15.70 -9.78 -11.61
CA PRO A 123 -16.59 -10.74 -10.97
C PRO A 123 -16.73 -11.93 -11.92
N THR A 124 -16.11 -13.04 -11.56
CA THR A 124 -16.40 -14.34 -12.16
C THR A 124 -17.77 -14.75 -11.66
N GLY A 125 -18.79 -14.37 -12.45
CA GLY A 125 -20.15 -14.89 -12.32
C GLY A 125 -20.25 -16.36 -12.72
#